data_AF-A0A956QKE2-F1
#
_entry.id   AF-A0A956QKE2-F1
#
_cell.length_a   1.000
_cell.length_b   1.000
_cell.length_c   1.000
_cell.angle_alpha   90.00
_cell.angle_beta   90.00
_cell.angle_gamma   90.00
#
_symmetry.space_group_name_H-M   'P 1'
#
loop_
_entity.id
_entity.type
_entity.pdbx_description
1 polymer ?
#
loop_
_entity_poly.entity_id
_entity_poly.type
_entity_poly.pdbx_seq_one_letter_code
_entity_poly.pdbx_strand_id
1 'polypeptide(L)'
;FERVVILTGAGISVASGLGTYRGPGGLWEGSGVNPAATGAGIQEDPWGCWQFFLPLREQILAAEPNPAHLALADLARRLRGGLTLVTQNVDGLHSRAGSTDVLELHGSLLRSRCDGCQKPPFEDSNIYSELPLCDCGAPLRPDIVLFDEAISVHADHLSKRALRQVELFVAIGTSGTVAPANRFVRSAAYAGATTLEINTQRSGAFDLVLEGRAEMLVPEWVKCWPKARRTTVLFSDLHGKVERLQQLLGNHRTARFVSVGDALGSGQNAATLDLLRKHQVPCLRGNHEFDLLEIYKGDLTQDHLDWIFMWPLRFVEEDFCMVHSWLGDGDRVDFQRLESKPQVAAMFAAEEFRVAFVGHSHSPGYWQQENRQEPSWIPATPELRLEWEPGVRYLIDLGSLGEPIREDHPNYVIWDDTGVTWKRLEPAS
;
A
#
# COMPACT_ATOMS: atom_id res chain seq x y z
N PHE A 1 -3.16 -18.15 -5.21
CA PHE A 1 -4.36 -17.43 -5.68
C PHE A 1 -3.92 -16.05 -6.13
N GLU A 2 -4.27 -15.64 -7.33
CA GLU A 2 -3.99 -14.29 -7.86
C GLU A 2 -5.23 -13.39 -7.83
N ARG A 3 -6.43 -13.95 -8.04
CA ARG A 3 -7.70 -13.21 -8.04
C ARG A 3 -8.53 -13.58 -6.80
N VAL A 4 -8.60 -12.64 -5.85
CA VAL A 4 -9.26 -12.85 -4.56
C VAL A 4 -10.48 -11.94 -4.44
N VAL A 5 -11.60 -12.49 -3.97
CA VAL A 5 -12.80 -11.72 -3.61
C VAL A 5 -13.03 -11.88 -2.11
N ILE A 6 -13.12 -10.76 -1.39
CA ILE A 6 -13.41 -10.75 0.03
C ILE A 6 -14.78 -10.11 0.24
N LEU A 7 -15.66 -10.78 0.97
CA LEU A 7 -16.92 -10.26 1.46
C LEU A 7 -16.83 -10.02 2.96
N THR A 8 -17.05 -8.78 3.41
CA THR A 8 -17.11 -8.47 4.85
C THR A 8 -18.51 -8.13 5.31
N GLY A 9 -18.81 -8.46 6.56
CA GLY A 9 -20.01 -8.02 7.28
C GLY A 9 -19.68 -7.40 8.64
N ALA A 10 -20.70 -7.08 9.43
CA ALA A 10 -20.54 -6.28 10.64
C ALA A 10 -19.61 -6.90 11.69
N GLY A 11 -19.43 -8.21 11.67
CA GLY A 11 -18.51 -8.93 12.57
C GLY A 11 -17.05 -8.46 12.44
N ILE A 12 -16.63 -7.93 11.29
CA ILE A 12 -15.27 -7.39 11.14
C ILE A 12 -15.07 -6.07 11.92
N SER A 13 -16.14 -5.31 12.17
CA SER A 13 -16.10 -3.99 12.80
C SER A 13 -16.35 -4.04 14.32
N VAL A 14 -16.59 -5.22 14.89
CA VAL A 14 -16.85 -5.39 16.33
C VAL A 14 -15.68 -4.89 17.19
N ALA A 15 -14.44 -5.19 16.80
CA ALA A 15 -13.25 -4.71 17.49
C ALA A 15 -13.01 -3.20 17.34
N SER A 16 -13.72 -2.53 16.44
CA SER A 16 -13.73 -1.08 16.29
C SER A 16 -14.80 -0.41 17.16
N GLY A 17 -15.49 -1.17 18.03
CA GLY A 17 -16.55 -0.66 18.91
C GLY A 17 -17.92 -0.57 18.25
N LEU A 18 -18.09 -1.08 17.02
CA LEU A 18 -19.36 -1.06 16.31
C LEU A 18 -20.14 -2.37 16.53
N GLY A 19 -21.39 -2.25 16.95
CA GLY A 19 -22.28 -3.40 17.13
C GLY A 19 -22.57 -4.15 15.83
N THR A 20 -23.03 -5.39 15.94
CA THR A 20 -23.50 -6.16 14.77
C THR A 20 -24.95 -5.80 14.43
N TYR A 21 -25.43 -6.20 13.25
CA TYR A 21 -26.84 -6.02 12.90
C TYR A 21 -27.76 -7.08 13.52
N ARG A 22 -27.27 -8.30 13.74
CA ARG A 22 -28.05 -9.45 14.25
C ARG A 22 -27.26 -10.20 15.30
N GLY A 23 -27.98 -10.84 16.24
CA GLY A 23 -27.39 -11.54 17.38
C GLY A 23 -27.47 -10.69 18.66
N PRO A 24 -26.87 -11.16 19.76
CA PRO A 24 -26.89 -10.44 21.04
C PRO A 24 -26.33 -9.02 20.94
N GLY A 25 -27.11 -8.03 21.35
CA GLY A 25 -26.83 -6.60 21.24
C GLY A 25 -26.91 -6.02 19.82
N GLY A 26 -27.48 -6.75 18.87
CA GLY A 26 -27.55 -6.33 17.47
C GLY A 26 -28.67 -5.34 17.17
N LEU A 27 -28.50 -4.49 16.14
CA LEU A 27 -29.48 -3.45 15.77
C LEU A 27 -30.90 -4.01 15.49
N TRP A 28 -31.01 -5.26 15.02
CA TRP A 28 -32.27 -5.96 14.74
C TRP A 28 -32.60 -7.05 15.77
N GLU A 29 -32.04 -7.00 16.98
CA GLU A 29 -32.32 -7.99 18.01
C GLU A 29 -33.76 -7.83 18.56
N GLY A 30 -34.48 -8.95 18.73
CA GLY A 30 -35.76 -9.02 19.45
C GLY A 30 -36.97 -8.36 18.77
N SER A 31 -36.76 -7.53 17.75
CA SER A 31 -37.80 -6.81 17.01
C SER A 31 -37.64 -7.04 15.51
N GLY A 32 -38.75 -7.00 14.77
CA GLY A 32 -38.72 -7.02 13.30
C GLY A 32 -37.95 -5.82 12.75
N VAL A 33 -37.88 -5.71 11.42
CA VAL A 33 -37.31 -4.52 10.77
C VAL A 33 -38.02 -3.27 11.28
N ASN A 34 -37.25 -2.27 11.76
CA ASN A 34 -37.80 -0.98 12.18
C ASN A 34 -38.36 -0.25 10.93
N PRO A 35 -39.59 0.28 10.96
CA PRO A 35 -40.15 1.05 9.83
C PRO A 35 -39.23 2.18 9.34
N ALA A 36 -38.51 2.85 10.25
CA ALA A 36 -37.56 3.91 9.92
C ALA A 36 -36.36 3.43 9.07
N ALA A 37 -36.17 2.11 8.92
CA ALA A 37 -35.13 1.50 8.12
C ALA A 37 -35.67 0.82 6.85
N THR A 38 -36.84 1.23 6.36
CA THR A 38 -37.47 0.74 5.12
C THR A 38 -37.57 1.85 4.08
N GLY A 39 -37.55 1.51 2.79
CA GLY A 39 -37.76 2.47 1.71
C GLY A 39 -39.15 3.09 1.76
N ALA A 40 -40.18 2.35 2.20
CA ALA A 40 -41.50 2.94 2.47
C ALA A 40 -41.45 3.96 3.62
N GLY A 41 -40.83 3.60 4.74
CA GLY A 41 -40.79 4.44 5.94
C GLY A 41 -40.04 5.75 5.75
N ILE A 42 -38.97 5.79 4.95
CA ILE A 42 -38.28 7.05 4.68
C ILE A 42 -39.09 8.01 3.81
N GLN A 43 -40.01 7.52 2.98
CA GLN A 43 -40.93 8.39 2.23
C GLN A 43 -42.01 8.99 3.15
N GLU A 44 -42.42 8.25 4.18
CA GLU A 44 -43.42 8.70 5.16
C GLU A 44 -42.82 9.65 6.21
N ASP A 45 -41.67 9.31 6.77
CA ASP A 45 -40.97 10.09 7.80
C ASP A 45 -39.44 10.10 7.57
N PRO A 46 -38.94 11.01 6.71
CA PRO A 46 -37.52 11.17 6.46
C PRO A 46 -36.72 11.48 7.73
N TRP A 47 -37.30 12.21 8.67
CA TRP A 47 -36.61 12.59 9.90
C TRP A 47 -36.51 11.43 10.87
N GLY A 48 -37.55 10.61 11.00
CA GLY A 48 -37.50 9.36 11.77
C GLY A 48 -36.40 8.41 11.28
N CYS A 49 -36.17 8.33 9.97
CA CYS A 49 -35.04 7.60 9.40
C CYS A 49 -33.68 8.18 9.85
N TRP A 50 -33.52 9.50 9.82
CA TRP A 50 -32.32 10.15 10.34
C TRP A 50 -32.11 9.86 11.82
N GLN A 51 -33.12 10.08 12.66
CA GLN A 51 -33.05 9.84 14.09
C GLN A 51 -32.67 8.40 14.43
N PHE A 52 -33.10 7.43 13.62
CA PHE A 52 -32.72 6.03 13.80
C PHE A 52 -31.24 5.76 13.51
N PHE A 53 -30.66 6.36 12.47
CA PHE A 53 -29.28 6.09 12.06
C PHE A 53 -28.23 7.07 12.62
N LEU A 54 -28.63 8.25 13.12
CA LEU A 54 -27.71 9.24 13.69
C LEU A 54 -26.84 8.68 14.84
N PRO A 55 -27.37 7.90 15.81
CA PRO A 55 -26.52 7.31 16.85
C PRO A 55 -25.44 6.38 16.28
N LEU A 56 -25.75 5.62 15.22
CA LEU A 56 -24.77 4.77 14.55
C LEU A 56 -23.76 5.61 13.77
N ARG A 57 -24.17 6.70 13.12
CA ARG A 57 -23.26 7.65 12.46
C ARG A 57 -22.27 8.25 13.47
N GLU A 58 -22.74 8.66 14.64
CA GLU A 58 -21.87 9.16 15.72
C GLU A 58 -20.83 8.13 16.15
N GLN A 59 -21.24 6.87 16.34
CA GLN A 59 -20.33 5.77 16.67
C GLN A 59 -19.30 5.52 15.56
N ILE A 60 -19.72 5.55 14.29
CA ILE A 60 -18.84 5.36 13.14
C ILE A 60 -17.77 6.47 13.06
N LEU A 61 -18.16 7.73 13.28
CA LEU A 61 -17.23 8.86 13.28
C LEU A 61 -16.19 8.76 14.39
N ALA A 62 -16.53 8.15 15.53
CA ALA A 62 -15.62 7.93 16.65
C ALA A 62 -14.79 6.63 16.54
N ALA A 63 -15.25 5.64 15.77
CA ALA A 63 -14.57 4.36 15.60
C ALA A 63 -13.30 4.51 14.77
N GLU A 64 -12.30 3.66 14.98
CA GLU A 64 -11.09 3.57 14.15
C GLU A 64 -10.94 2.19 13.50
N PRO A 65 -10.26 2.06 12.34
CA PRO A 65 -10.00 0.76 11.74
C PRO A 65 -9.19 -0.14 12.68
N ASN A 66 -9.67 -1.37 12.88
CA ASN A 66 -8.99 -2.37 13.70
C ASN A 66 -7.97 -3.19 12.87
N PRO A 67 -7.17 -4.08 13.52
CA PRO A 67 -6.15 -4.88 12.84
C PRO A 67 -6.63 -5.69 11.62
N ALA A 68 -7.89 -6.15 11.60
CA ALA A 68 -8.42 -6.86 10.43
C ALA A 68 -8.51 -5.96 9.19
N HIS A 69 -9.01 -4.73 9.36
CA HIS A 69 -9.11 -3.76 8.25
C HIS A 69 -7.73 -3.41 7.69
N LEU A 70 -6.77 -3.11 8.59
CA LEU A 70 -5.39 -2.79 8.22
C LEU A 70 -4.71 -3.95 7.48
N ALA A 71 -4.94 -5.19 7.94
CA ALA A 71 -4.41 -6.38 7.30
C ALA A 71 -4.99 -6.60 5.90
N LEU A 72 -6.29 -6.35 5.68
CA LEU A 72 -6.89 -6.46 4.35
C LEU A 72 -6.40 -5.38 3.39
N ALA A 73 -6.23 -4.14 3.87
CA ALA A 73 -5.62 -3.06 3.09
C ALA A 73 -4.18 -3.40 2.68
N ASP A 74 -3.42 -4.08 3.57
CA ASP A 74 -2.09 -4.58 3.24
C ASP A 74 -2.12 -5.75 2.25
N LEU A 75 -3.05 -6.70 2.41
CA LEU A 75 -3.21 -7.83 1.48
C LEU A 75 -3.53 -7.33 0.06
N ALA A 76 -4.37 -6.31 -0.09
CA ALA A 76 -4.69 -5.72 -1.38
C ALA A 76 -3.41 -5.22 -2.11
N ARG A 77 -2.46 -4.65 -1.36
CA ARG A 77 -1.15 -4.21 -1.89
C ARG A 77 -0.23 -5.38 -2.27
N ARG A 78 -0.44 -6.57 -1.71
CA ARG A 78 0.38 -7.77 -1.98
C ARG A 78 -0.04 -8.54 -3.24
N LEU A 79 -1.28 -8.41 -3.69
CA LEU A 79 -1.86 -9.25 -4.74
C LEU A 79 -1.72 -8.66 -6.14
N ARG A 80 -0.90 -9.30 -6.98
CA ARG A 80 -0.69 -8.91 -8.38
C ARG A 80 -1.94 -9.04 -9.25
N GLY A 81 -2.73 -10.10 -9.06
CA GLY A 81 -3.96 -10.35 -9.83
C GLY A 81 -5.18 -9.59 -9.32
N GLY A 82 -5.01 -8.79 -8.26
CA GLY A 82 -6.04 -7.93 -7.69
C GLY A 82 -6.88 -8.58 -6.59
N LEU A 83 -7.31 -7.74 -5.66
CA LEU A 83 -8.27 -8.06 -4.61
C LEU A 83 -9.52 -7.22 -4.85
N THR A 84 -10.69 -7.86 -4.92
CA THR A 84 -11.97 -7.16 -4.88
C THR A 84 -12.53 -7.24 -3.47
N LEU A 85 -12.59 -6.10 -2.79
CA LEU A 85 -13.15 -5.99 -1.45
C LEU A 85 -14.61 -5.54 -1.55
N VAL A 86 -15.52 -6.41 -1.14
CA VAL A 86 -16.95 -6.16 -1.07
C VAL A 86 -17.36 -6.09 0.40
N THR A 87 -18.08 -5.04 0.79
CA THR A 87 -18.57 -4.91 2.16
C THR A 87 -20.07 -4.71 2.21
N GLN A 88 -20.71 -5.34 3.20
CA GLN A 88 -22.10 -5.07 3.57
C GLN A 88 -22.20 -3.94 4.61
N ASN A 89 -21.08 -3.50 5.17
CA ASN A 89 -21.04 -2.46 6.18
C ASN A 89 -21.16 -1.09 5.53
N VAL A 90 -21.68 -0.14 6.31
CA VAL A 90 -21.88 1.26 5.91
C VAL A 90 -20.96 2.20 6.70
N ASP A 91 -19.89 1.66 7.30
CA ASP A 91 -19.04 2.35 8.27
C ASP A 91 -17.81 3.07 7.66
N GLY A 92 -17.42 2.74 6.44
CA GLY A 92 -16.25 3.32 5.76
C GLY A 92 -14.89 2.93 6.38
N LEU A 93 -14.83 1.99 7.32
CA LEU A 93 -13.58 1.64 8.02
C LEU A 93 -12.53 1.00 7.10
N HIS A 94 -12.96 0.28 6.05
CA HIS A 94 -12.04 -0.25 5.04
C HIS A 94 -11.31 0.85 4.28
N SER A 95 -12.03 1.87 3.84
CA SER A 95 -11.46 3.02 3.13
C SER A 95 -10.51 3.79 4.04
N ARG A 96 -10.91 4.02 5.30
CA ARG A 96 -10.06 4.66 6.32
C ARG A 96 -8.81 3.83 6.67
N ALA A 97 -8.87 2.50 6.54
CA ALA A 97 -7.70 1.62 6.68
C ALA A 97 -6.73 1.67 5.49
N GLY A 98 -7.10 2.37 4.40
CA GLY A 98 -6.30 2.46 3.18
C GLY A 98 -6.67 1.45 2.09
N SER A 99 -7.82 0.76 2.20
CA SER A 99 -8.33 -0.04 1.09
C SER A 99 -8.86 0.89 -0.01
N THR A 100 -8.53 0.60 -1.26
CA THR A 100 -9.03 1.34 -2.44
C THR A 100 -10.13 0.55 -3.15
N ASP A 101 -10.99 1.24 -3.91
CA ASP A 101 -12.04 0.63 -4.75
C ASP A 101 -12.99 -0.32 -4.01
N VAL A 102 -13.33 0.01 -2.76
CA VAL A 102 -14.22 -0.79 -1.93
C VAL A 102 -15.64 -0.80 -2.50
N LEU A 103 -16.20 -1.98 -2.73
CA LEU A 103 -17.57 -2.16 -3.21
C LEU A 103 -18.54 -2.21 -2.02
N GLU A 104 -19.11 -1.06 -1.68
CA GLU A 104 -20.12 -0.91 -0.62
C GLU A 104 -21.51 -1.33 -1.13
N LEU A 105 -21.94 -2.56 -0.80
CA LEU A 105 -23.23 -3.09 -1.29
C LEU A 105 -24.44 -2.32 -0.75
N HIS A 106 -24.33 -1.81 0.48
CA HIS A 106 -25.41 -1.13 1.19
C HIS A 106 -25.19 0.37 1.35
N GLY A 107 -24.28 0.96 0.56
CA GLY A 107 -23.94 2.38 0.65
C GLY A 107 -23.09 2.71 1.88
N SER A 108 -23.14 3.95 2.33
CA SER A 108 -22.32 4.46 3.45
C SER A 108 -23.10 5.46 4.30
N LEU A 109 -22.97 5.34 5.62
CA LEU A 109 -23.49 6.32 6.56
C LEU A 109 -22.64 7.60 6.63
N LEU A 110 -21.45 7.61 6.02
CA LEU A 110 -20.62 8.80 5.87
C LEU A 110 -20.96 9.59 4.60
N ARG A 111 -22.03 9.20 3.89
CA ARG A 111 -22.54 9.91 2.72
C ARG A 111 -24.01 10.24 2.90
N SER A 112 -24.42 11.30 2.21
CA SER A 112 -25.81 11.72 2.11
C SER A 112 -26.20 11.88 0.64
N ARG A 113 -27.48 11.65 0.36
CA ARG A 113 -28.04 11.84 -0.97
C ARG A 113 -29.37 12.56 -0.92
N CYS A 114 -29.74 13.15 -2.07
CA CYS A 114 -31.03 13.75 -2.30
C CYS A 114 -31.76 12.92 -3.37
N ASP A 115 -32.95 12.42 -3.07
CA ASP A 115 -33.75 11.69 -4.06
C ASP A 115 -34.56 12.67 -4.95
N GLY A 116 -34.65 13.95 -4.57
CA GLY A 116 -35.37 15.00 -5.30
C GLY A 116 -34.54 15.70 -6.40
N CYS A 117 -33.21 15.59 -6.38
CA CYS A 117 -32.35 16.11 -7.44
C CYS A 117 -31.37 15.03 -7.90
N GLN A 118 -31.04 15.00 -9.19
CA GLN A 118 -30.15 13.97 -9.76
C GLN A 118 -28.66 14.21 -9.45
N LYS A 119 -28.34 14.93 -8.37
CA LYS A 119 -26.96 15.13 -7.92
C LYS A 119 -26.44 13.79 -7.35
N PRO A 120 -25.16 13.44 -7.56
CA PRO A 120 -24.58 12.26 -6.94
C PRO A 120 -24.56 12.39 -5.41
N PRO A 121 -24.54 11.27 -4.67
CA PRO A 121 -24.26 11.28 -3.23
C PRO A 121 -22.95 11.99 -2.92
N PHE A 122 -22.87 12.62 -1.76
CA PHE A 122 -21.70 13.39 -1.32
C PHE A 122 -21.28 12.97 0.09
N GLU A 123 -20.00 13.16 0.40
CA GLU A 123 -19.44 12.92 1.74
C GLU A 123 -20.10 13.87 2.75
N ASP A 124 -20.61 13.30 3.82
CA ASP A 124 -21.35 14.00 4.85
C ASP A 124 -21.14 13.35 6.22
N SER A 125 -20.39 14.06 7.06
CA SER A 125 -20.13 13.69 8.45
C SER A 125 -20.98 14.50 9.45
N ASN A 126 -22.01 15.22 8.99
CA ASN A 126 -22.81 16.04 9.89
C ASN A 126 -23.71 15.19 10.80
N ILE A 127 -23.84 15.65 12.04
CA ILE A 127 -24.85 15.18 12.99
C ILE A 127 -25.95 16.22 13.03
N TYR A 128 -27.09 15.88 12.45
CA TYR A 128 -28.21 16.81 12.30
C TYR A 128 -29.10 16.83 13.55
N SER A 129 -29.59 18.01 13.90
CA SER A 129 -30.60 18.21 14.96
C SER A 129 -32.04 18.34 14.42
N GLU A 130 -32.16 18.56 13.11
CA GLU A 130 -33.42 18.70 12.37
C GLU A 130 -33.25 18.12 10.95
N LEU A 131 -34.35 17.93 10.23
CA LEU A 131 -34.31 17.32 8.89
C LEU A 131 -33.43 18.13 7.93
N PRO A 132 -32.29 17.58 7.47
CA PRO A 132 -31.46 18.27 6.50
C PRO A 132 -32.17 18.40 5.15
N LEU A 133 -32.07 19.57 4.52
CA LEU A 133 -32.61 19.85 3.20
C LEU A 133 -31.47 20.04 2.20
N CYS A 134 -31.69 19.57 0.97
CA CYS A 134 -30.81 19.85 -0.16
C CYS A 134 -31.05 21.27 -0.68
N ASP A 135 -30.10 21.84 -1.43
CA ASP A 135 -30.27 23.13 -2.12
C ASP A 135 -31.52 23.19 -3.02
N CYS A 136 -32.02 22.04 -3.48
CA CYS A 136 -33.25 21.95 -4.28
C CYS A 136 -34.55 22.01 -3.43
N GLY A 137 -34.43 22.08 -2.10
CA GLY A 137 -35.54 22.11 -1.15
C GLY A 137 -36.08 20.73 -0.74
N ALA A 138 -35.66 19.63 -1.40
CA ALA A 138 -36.07 18.29 -1.02
C ALA A 138 -35.27 17.77 0.21
N PRO A 139 -35.87 16.88 1.04
CA PRO A 139 -35.16 16.23 2.13
C PRO A 139 -33.91 15.49 1.68
N LEU A 140 -32.83 15.63 2.44
CA LEU A 140 -31.67 14.74 2.36
C LEU A 140 -31.94 13.48 3.16
N ARG A 141 -31.27 12.39 2.77
CA ARG A 141 -31.26 11.12 3.49
C ARG A 141 -29.84 10.54 3.57
N PRO A 142 -29.56 9.62 4.50
CA PRO A 142 -28.31 8.88 4.47
C PRO A 142 -28.22 8.06 3.17
N ASP A 143 -27.03 7.99 2.57
CA ASP A 143 -26.78 7.22 1.35
C ASP A 143 -26.55 5.74 1.67
N ILE A 144 -27.55 5.12 2.29
CA ILE A 144 -27.58 3.68 2.56
C ILE A 144 -28.73 3.02 1.82
N VAL A 145 -28.64 1.70 1.67
CA VAL A 145 -29.72 0.86 1.16
C VAL A 145 -30.58 0.41 2.35
N LEU A 146 -31.85 0.80 2.34
CA LEU A 146 -32.83 0.38 3.34
C LEU A 146 -33.44 -0.97 2.97
N PHE A 147 -34.15 -1.60 3.92
CA PHE A 147 -34.97 -2.76 3.58
C PHE A 147 -36.00 -2.36 2.52
N ASP A 148 -36.32 -3.28 1.61
CA ASP A 148 -37.17 -3.10 0.41
C ASP A 148 -36.56 -2.28 -0.74
N GLU A 149 -35.41 -1.64 -0.55
CA GLU A 149 -34.69 -0.95 -1.62
C GLU A 149 -33.76 -1.89 -2.41
N ALA A 150 -33.51 -1.55 -3.67
CA ALA A 150 -32.51 -2.22 -4.49
C ALA A 150 -31.10 -1.78 -4.07
N ILE A 151 -30.16 -2.73 -4.03
CA ILE A 151 -28.74 -2.41 -3.85
C ILE A 151 -28.17 -1.69 -5.10
N SER A 152 -27.00 -1.06 -4.93
CA SER A 152 -26.29 -0.40 -6.03
C SER A 152 -26.06 -1.35 -7.21
N VAL A 153 -26.61 -1.00 -8.37
CA VAL A 153 -26.43 -1.75 -9.63
C VAL A 153 -24.95 -1.86 -9.98
N HIS A 154 -24.17 -0.81 -9.72
CA HIS A 154 -22.73 -0.79 -9.99
C HIS A 154 -21.98 -1.78 -9.08
N ALA A 155 -22.19 -1.70 -7.77
CA ALA A 155 -21.53 -2.57 -6.80
C ALA A 155 -21.93 -4.04 -7.02
N ASP A 156 -23.20 -4.31 -7.28
CA ASP A 156 -23.71 -5.65 -7.60
C ASP A 156 -23.07 -6.22 -8.88
N HIS A 157 -23.04 -5.41 -9.95
CA HIS A 157 -22.45 -5.83 -11.22
C HIS A 157 -20.96 -6.14 -11.09
N LEU A 158 -20.18 -5.26 -10.44
CA LEU A 158 -18.74 -5.47 -10.25
C LEU A 158 -18.46 -6.66 -9.33
N SER A 159 -19.21 -6.82 -8.24
CA SER A 159 -19.09 -7.97 -7.34
C SER A 159 -19.35 -9.28 -8.09
N LYS A 160 -20.43 -9.35 -8.87
CA LYS A 160 -20.75 -10.52 -9.71
C LYS A 160 -19.70 -10.78 -10.78
N ARG A 161 -19.09 -9.73 -11.35
CA ARG A 161 -18.00 -9.87 -12.32
C ARG A 161 -16.76 -10.46 -11.68
N ALA A 162 -16.37 -9.98 -10.50
CA ALA A 162 -15.23 -10.49 -9.76
C ALA A 162 -15.42 -11.98 -9.39
N LEU A 163 -16.63 -12.36 -8.95
CA LEU A 163 -16.97 -13.74 -8.62
C LEU A 163 -16.87 -14.72 -9.80
N ARG A 164 -16.91 -14.28 -11.06
CA ARG A 164 -16.77 -15.18 -12.22
C ARG A 164 -15.35 -15.65 -12.49
N GLN A 165 -14.35 -14.93 -11.98
CA GLN A 165 -12.94 -15.21 -12.23
C GLN A 165 -12.17 -15.46 -10.92
N VAL A 166 -12.89 -15.55 -9.80
CA VAL A 166 -12.31 -15.71 -8.48
C VAL A 166 -11.65 -17.07 -8.33
N GLU A 167 -10.47 -17.08 -7.71
CA GLU A 167 -9.76 -18.33 -7.35
C GLU A 167 -9.89 -18.61 -5.85
N LEU A 168 -10.00 -17.56 -5.05
CA LEU A 168 -10.28 -17.63 -3.62
C LEU A 168 -11.37 -16.63 -3.23
N PHE A 169 -12.44 -17.14 -2.65
CA PHE A 169 -13.48 -16.33 -2.03
C PHE A 169 -13.37 -16.42 -0.50
N VAL A 170 -13.40 -15.28 0.16
CA VAL A 170 -13.30 -15.19 1.63
C VAL A 170 -14.49 -14.43 2.18
N ALA A 171 -15.24 -15.02 3.10
CA ALA A 171 -16.28 -14.35 3.87
C ALA A 171 -15.79 -14.07 5.30
N ILE A 172 -15.85 -12.80 5.73
CA ILE A 172 -15.32 -12.38 7.03
C ILE A 172 -16.42 -11.69 7.83
N GLY A 173 -16.72 -12.21 9.03
CA GLY A 173 -17.62 -11.56 9.98
C GLY A 173 -19.03 -11.31 9.45
N THR A 174 -19.58 -12.22 8.63
CA THR A 174 -20.94 -12.11 8.08
C THR A 174 -21.78 -13.32 8.45
N SER A 175 -23.08 -13.13 8.71
CA SER A 175 -24.00 -14.23 9.00
C SER A 175 -24.43 -15.01 7.75
N GLY A 176 -24.08 -14.55 6.55
CA GLY A 176 -24.44 -15.24 5.31
C GLY A 176 -25.96 -15.32 5.06
N THR A 177 -26.78 -14.49 5.70
CA THR A 177 -28.25 -14.58 5.62
C THR A 177 -28.89 -13.59 4.65
N VAL A 178 -28.31 -12.41 4.48
CA VAL A 178 -28.91 -11.30 3.72
C VAL A 178 -28.56 -11.40 2.24
N ALA A 179 -29.58 -11.37 1.38
CA ALA A 179 -29.42 -11.36 -0.07
C ALA A 179 -29.03 -9.95 -0.56
N PRO A 180 -28.24 -9.84 -1.65
CA PRO A 180 -27.71 -10.93 -2.47
C PRO A 180 -26.37 -11.52 -1.98
N ALA A 181 -25.74 -10.92 -0.96
CA ALA A 181 -24.43 -11.33 -0.44
C ALA A 181 -24.39 -12.80 0.01
N ASN A 182 -25.49 -13.34 0.55
CA ASN A 182 -25.63 -14.75 0.91
C ASN A 182 -25.41 -15.75 -0.26
N ARG A 183 -25.50 -15.31 -1.51
CA ARG A 183 -25.27 -16.15 -2.70
C ARG A 183 -23.82 -16.16 -3.18
N PHE A 184 -22.95 -15.36 -2.56
CA PHE A 184 -21.58 -15.17 -3.06
C PHE A 184 -20.75 -16.44 -2.93
N VAL A 185 -20.81 -17.11 -1.77
CA VAL A 185 -20.11 -18.38 -1.54
C VAL A 185 -20.51 -19.44 -2.59
N ARG A 186 -21.81 -19.55 -2.89
CA ARG A 186 -22.31 -20.49 -3.90
C ARG A 186 -21.85 -20.11 -5.31
N SER A 187 -21.82 -18.81 -5.62
CA SER A 187 -21.34 -18.32 -6.92
C SER A 187 -19.85 -18.58 -7.11
N ALA A 188 -19.04 -18.37 -6.06
CA ALA A 188 -17.61 -18.65 -6.07
C ALA A 188 -17.32 -20.15 -6.21
N ALA A 189 -18.03 -20.99 -5.45
CA ALA A 189 -17.93 -22.44 -5.56
C ALA A 189 -18.31 -22.94 -6.96
N TYR A 190 -19.35 -22.38 -7.58
CA TYR A 190 -19.72 -22.71 -8.97
C TYR A 190 -18.64 -22.30 -9.98
N ALA A 191 -17.87 -21.24 -9.70
CA ALA A 191 -16.72 -20.82 -10.49
C ALA A 191 -15.47 -21.69 -10.25
N GLY A 192 -15.54 -22.68 -9.35
CA GLY A 192 -14.42 -23.55 -8.99
C GLY A 192 -13.42 -22.94 -8.02
N ALA A 193 -13.78 -21.83 -7.35
CA ALA A 193 -12.92 -21.17 -6.38
C ALA A 193 -12.88 -21.92 -5.05
N THR A 194 -11.75 -21.86 -4.37
CA THR A 194 -11.67 -22.24 -2.95
C THR A 194 -12.45 -21.23 -2.12
N THR A 195 -13.22 -21.70 -1.15
CA THR A 195 -14.03 -20.86 -0.27
C THR A 195 -13.54 -20.93 1.18
N LEU A 196 -13.34 -19.78 1.79
CA LEU A 196 -12.88 -19.61 3.17
C LEU A 196 -13.87 -18.77 3.97
N GLU A 197 -14.22 -19.23 5.16
CA GLU A 197 -14.93 -18.43 6.16
C GLU A 197 -13.99 -18.06 7.31
N ILE A 198 -14.02 -16.79 7.74
CA ILE A 198 -13.39 -16.32 8.98
C ILE A 198 -14.49 -15.67 9.82
N ASN A 199 -14.94 -16.38 10.86
CA ASN A 199 -16.10 -15.95 11.63
C ASN A 199 -16.10 -16.55 13.03
N THR A 200 -16.80 -15.93 13.98
CA THR A 200 -16.91 -16.48 15.35
C THR A 200 -17.88 -17.65 15.44
N GLN A 201 -18.78 -17.78 14.46
CA GLN A 201 -19.71 -18.90 14.32
C GLN A 201 -19.85 -19.22 12.84
N ARG A 202 -19.94 -20.52 12.51
CA ARG A 202 -20.09 -20.98 11.14
C ARG A 202 -21.42 -20.51 10.54
N SER A 203 -21.38 -19.85 9.38
CA SER A 203 -22.56 -19.31 8.71
C SER A 203 -23.02 -20.10 7.48
N GLY A 204 -22.20 -21.02 6.99
CA GLY A 204 -22.55 -21.81 5.80
C GLY A 204 -21.58 -22.93 5.44
N ALA A 205 -21.72 -23.42 4.21
CA ALA A 205 -20.85 -24.43 3.63
C ALA A 205 -19.68 -23.75 2.91
N PHE A 206 -18.51 -23.80 3.53
CA PHE A 206 -17.22 -23.37 2.99
C PHE A 206 -16.25 -24.56 3.00
N ASP A 207 -15.28 -24.55 2.09
CA ASP A 207 -14.21 -25.56 2.04
C ASP A 207 -13.31 -25.46 3.28
N LEU A 208 -13.02 -24.22 3.69
CA LEU A 208 -12.17 -23.89 4.82
C LEU A 208 -12.93 -22.98 5.80
N VAL A 209 -12.71 -23.19 7.09
CA VAL A 209 -13.30 -22.38 8.17
C VAL A 209 -12.23 -22.07 9.20
N LEU A 210 -12.06 -20.79 9.51
CA LEU A 210 -11.27 -20.30 10.64
C LEU A 210 -12.23 -19.69 11.66
N GLU A 211 -12.49 -20.42 12.74
CA GLU A 211 -13.41 -19.99 13.78
C GLU A 211 -12.72 -19.08 14.80
N GLY A 212 -13.17 -17.82 14.89
CA GLY A 212 -12.65 -16.86 15.86
C GLY A 212 -12.85 -15.40 15.45
N ARG A 213 -12.25 -14.51 16.24
CA ARG A 213 -12.37 -13.05 16.09
C ARG A 213 -11.57 -12.55 14.89
N ALA A 214 -12.17 -11.69 14.06
CA ALA A 214 -11.58 -11.24 12.79
C ALA A 214 -10.25 -10.48 12.99
N GLU A 215 -10.18 -9.61 14.00
CA GLU A 215 -8.99 -8.84 14.37
C GLU A 215 -7.83 -9.68 14.85
N MET A 216 -8.06 -10.95 15.21
CA MET A 216 -7.01 -11.91 15.55
C MET A 216 -6.63 -12.76 14.35
N LEU A 217 -7.61 -13.31 13.64
CA LEU A 217 -7.39 -14.31 12.60
C LEU A 217 -7.02 -13.71 11.25
N VAL A 218 -7.60 -12.58 10.87
CA VAL A 218 -7.33 -11.95 9.57
C VAL A 218 -5.85 -11.51 9.45
N PRO A 219 -5.22 -10.87 10.45
CA PRO A 219 -3.79 -10.57 10.39
C PRO A 219 -2.92 -11.81 10.24
N GLU A 220 -3.19 -12.88 11.00
CA GLU A 220 -2.43 -14.13 10.90
C GLU A 220 -2.60 -14.81 9.54
N TRP A 221 -3.83 -14.83 9.02
CA TRP A 221 -4.10 -15.33 7.68
C TRP A 221 -3.37 -14.51 6.60
N VAL A 222 -3.37 -13.17 6.70
CA VAL A 222 -2.65 -12.27 5.76
C VAL A 222 -1.14 -12.49 5.83
N LYS A 223 -0.56 -12.77 7.01
CA LYS A 223 0.88 -13.10 7.14
C LYS A 223 1.29 -14.33 6.34
N CYS A 224 0.39 -15.28 6.12
CA CYS A 224 0.65 -16.46 5.29
C CYS A 224 0.74 -16.14 3.78
N TRP A 225 0.30 -14.96 3.36
CA TRP A 225 0.45 -14.55 1.96
C TRP A 225 1.86 -14.01 1.73
N PRO A 226 2.54 -14.43 0.65
CA PRO A 226 3.80 -13.83 0.25
C PRO A 226 3.64 -12.31 0.20
N LYS A 227 4.57 -11.57 0.78
CA LYS A 227 4.65 -10.12 0.52
C LYS A 227 4.74 -9.95 -1.01
N ALA A 228 4.07 -8.95 -1.58
CA ALA A 228 4.28 -8.65 -2.99
C ALA A 228 5.79 -8.50 -3.19
N ARG A 229 6.37 -9.25 -4.14
CA ARG A 229 7.71 -8.97 -4.64
C ARG A 229 7.71 -7.56 -5.22
N ARG A 230 7.86 -6.55 -4.36
CA ARG A 230 8.11 -5.16 -4.71
C ARG A 230 9.57 -5.14 -5.13
N THR A 231 9.75 -5.33 -6.42
CA THR A 231 11.07 -5.17 -6.99
C THR A 231 11.40 -3.68 -6.95
N THR A 232 12.46 -3.33 -6.23
CA THR A 232 12.97 -1.97 -6.14
C THR A 232 14.23 -1.89 -6.98
N VAL A 233 14.25 -0.96 -7.93
CA VAL A 233 15.43 -0.61 -8.71
C VAL A 233 16.16 0.49 -7.95
N LEU A 234 17.37 0.19 -7.50
CA LEU A 234 18.26 1.16 -6.87
C LEU A 234 19.36 1.53 -7.86
N PHE A 235 19.64 2.81 -7.99
CA PHE A 235 20.72 3.34 -8.80
C PHE A 235 21.37 4.52 -8.09
N SER A 236 22.59 4.85 -8.46
CA SER A 236 23.36 5.97 -7.89
C SER A 236 24.20 6.64 -8.97
N ASP A 237 24.71 7.83 -8.64
CA ASP A 237 25.71 8.54 -9.44
C ASP A 237 25.26 8.75 -10.89
N LEU A 238 24.00 9.13 -11.07
CA LEU A 238 23.39 9.38 -12.39
C LEU A 238 24.05 10.55 -13.12
N HIS A 239 24.60 11.52 -12.38
CA HIS A 239 25.28 12.70 -12.92
C HIS A 239 24.51 13.41 -14.06
N GLY A 240 23.18 13.56 -13.91
CA GLY A 240 22.33 14.30 -14.84
C GLY A 240 22.12 13.66 -16.22
N LYS A 241 22.46 12.36 -16.37
CA LYS A 241 22.30 11.61 -17.62
C LYS A 241 20.84 11.21 -17.88
N VAL A 242 20.03 12.18 -18.29
CA VAL A 242 18.57 12.03 -18.48
C VAL A 242 18.19 10.84 -19.37
N GLU A 243 18.93 10.56 -20.45
CA GLU A 243 18.65 9.47 -21.38
C GLU A 243 18.77 8.10 -20.70
N ARG A 244 19.75 7.94 -19.80
CA ARG A 244 19.96 6.70 -19.05
C ARG A 244 18.84 6.50 -18.02
N LEU A 245 18.41 7.57 -17.36
CA LEU A 245 17.26 7.52 -16.46
C LEU A 245 15.98 7.12 -17.21
N GLN A 246 15.73 7.70 -18.39
CA GLN A 246 14.59 7.33 -19.24
C GLN A 246 14.63 5.85 -19.63
N GLN A 247 15.79 5.34 -20.03
CA GLN A 247 15.98 3.93 -20.38
C GLN A 247 15.71 3.02 -19.17
N LEU A 248 16.23 3.36 -17.99
CA LEU A 248 16.02 2.60 -16.75
C LEU A 248 14.54 2.53 -16.37
N LEU A 249 13.85 3.68 -16.36
CA LEU A 249 12.42 3.78 -16.06
C LEU A 249 11.59 3.00 -17.09
N GLY A 250 11.98 3.05 -18.37
CA GLY A 250 11.33 2.33 -19.46
C GLY A 250 11.46 0.81 -19.36
N ASN A 251 12.61 0.32 -18.90
CA ASN A 251 12.91 -1.11 -18.74
C ASN A 251 12.18 -1.74 -17.54
N HIS A 252 11.85 -0.95 -16.50
CA HIS A 252 11.30 -1.46 -15.24
C HIS A 252 9.98 -0.78 -14.83
N ARG A 253 9.00 -0.74 -15.74
CA ARG A 253 7.75 0.05 -15.59
C ARG A 253 6.92 -0.23 -14.33
N THR A 254 7.04 -1.42 -13.74
CA THR A 254 6.27 -1.83 -12.56
C THR A 254 7.09 -1.81 -11.26
N ALA A 255 8.36 -1.40 -11.33
CA ALA A 255 9.25 -1.36 -10.17
C ALA A 255 9.08 -0.06 -9.38
N ARG A 256 9.41 -0.11 -8.08
CA ARG A 256 9.74 1.09 -7.31
C ARG A 256 11.17 1.50 -7.68
N PHE A 257 11.47 2.79 -7.67
CA PHE A 257 12.82 3.31 -7.91
C PHE A 257 13.32 4.07 -6.70
N VAL A 258 14.63 4.08 -6.46
CA VAL A 258 15.30 4.99 -5.51
C VAL A 258 16.65 5.40 -6.08
N SER A 259 16.96 6.70 -6.00
CA SER A 259 18.28 7.26 -6.34
C SER A 259 19.14 7.40 -5.09
N VAL A 260 20.32 6.79 -5.05
CA VAL A 260 21.23 6.75 -3.89
C VAL A 260 22.42 7.71 -4.10
N GLY A 261 22.12 9.00 -4.07
CA GLY A 261 23.10 10.09 -4.22
C GLY A 261 23.51 10.40 -5.65
N ASP A 262 24.13 11.58 -5.83
CA ASP A 262 24.75 12.09 -7.05
C ASP A 262 23.85 11.99 -8.30
N ALA A 263 22.57 12.31 -8.12
CA ALA A 263 21.57 12.29 -9.18
C ALA A 263 21.90 13.31 -10.30
N LEU A 264 22.43 14.47 -9.94
CA LEU A 264 22.83 15.53 -10.88
C LEU A 264 24.34 15.61 -11.06
N GLY A 265 25.08 15.58 -9.96
CA GLY A 265 26.52 15.81 -9.92
C GLY A 265 27.03 16.90 -10.88
N SER A 266 28.08 16.58 -11.64
CA SER A 266 28.70 17.51 -12.60
C SER A 266 27.87 17.77 -13.87
N GLY A 267 26.87 16.93 -14.15
CA GLY A 267 26.05 16.99 -15.36
C GLY A 267 24.72 17.73 -15.19
N GLN A 268 24.67 18.75 -14.32
CA GLN A 268 23.51 19.61 -13.99
C GLN A 268 22.49 19.69 -15.15
N ASN A 269 21.31 19.11 -14.96
CA ASN A 269 20.28 18.99 -15.99
C ASN A 269 18.88 18.97 -15.35
N ALA A 270 18.11 20.05 -15.55
CA ALA A 270 16.77 20.21 -15.01
C ALA A 270 15.81 19.06 -15.42
N ALA A 271 15.94 18.55 -16.65
CA ALA A 271 15.07 17.48 -17.15
C ALA A 271 15.24 16.16 -16.36
N THR A 272 16.42 15.94 -15.76
CA THR A 272 16.63 14.80 -14.86
C THR A 272 15.76 14.92 -13.62
N LEU A 273 15.72 16.10 -12.99
CA LEU A 273 14.89 16.35 -11.81
C LEU A 273 13.40 16.25 -12.12
N ASP A 274 12.97 16.84 -13.23
CA ASP A 274 11.57 16.77 -13.68
C ASP A 274 11.13 15.33 -13.87
N LEU A 275 11.99 14.49 -14.43
CA LEU A 275 11.71 13.08 -14.65
C LEU A 275 11.66 12.29 -13.34
N LEU A 276 12.61 12.51 -12.41
CA LEU A 276 12.60 11.90 -11.08
C LEU A 276 11.32 12.28 -10.31
N ARG A 277 10.93 13.56 -10.35
CA ARG A 277 9.71 14.07 -9.70
C ARG A 277 8.45 13.50 -10.31
N LYS A 278 8.36 13.45 -11.65
CA LYS A 278 7.23 12.86 -12.39
C LYS A 278 6.99 11.39 -12.00
N HIS A 279 8.07 10.64 -11.80
CA HIS A 279 8.02 9.23 -11.41
C HIS A 279 8.04 9.01 -9.89
N GLN A 280 7.98 10.08 -9.10
CA GLN A 280 8.00 10.06 -7.63
C GLN A 280 9.18 9.25 -7.07
N VAL A 281 10.35 9.35 -7.70
CA VAL A 281 11.55 8.62 -7.29
C VAL A 281 12.13 9.28 -6.04
N PRO A 282 12.16 8.59 -4.88
CA PRO A 282 12.86 9.10 -3.70
C PRO A 282 14.35 9.20 -4.02
N CYS A 283 14.96 10.31 -3.61
CA CYS A 283 16.35 10.61 -3.88
C CYS A 283 17.08 10.88 -2.56
N LEU A 284 18.21 10.23 -2.37
CA LEU A 284 19.20 10.59 -1.36
C LEU A 284 20.17 11.60 -1.95
N ARG A 285 20.67 12.50 -1.09
CA ARG A 285 21.65 13.51 -1.47
C ARG A 285 23.07 12.92 -1.45
N GLY A 286 23.84 13.11 -2.51
CA GLY A 286 25.26 12.78 -2.59
C GLY A 286 26.15 13.99 -2.33
N ASN A 287 27.46 13.81 -2.39
CA ASN A 287 28.43 14.89 -2.14
C ASN A 287 28.33 15.98 -3.19
N HIS A 288 28.12 15.62 -4.45
CA HIS A 288 28.08 16.64 -5.49
C HIS A 288 26.83 17.51 -5.40
N GLU A 289 25.71 17.01 -4.85
CA GLU A 289 24.55 17.87 -4.57
C GLU A 289 24.84 18.94 -3.51
N PHE A 290 25.85 18.75 -2.65
CA PHE A 290 26.35 19.82 -1.77
C PHE A 290 27.21 20.83 -2.54
N ASP A 291 28.09 20.35 -3.44
CA ASP A 291 28.96 21.22 -4.25
C ASP A 291 28.16 22.11 -5.22
N LEU A 292 26.98 21.65 -5.66
CA LEU A 292 26.04 22.45 -6.47
C LEU A 292 25.62 23.76 -5.79
N LEU A 293 25.67 23.82 -4.46
CA LEU A 293 25.33 25.00 -3.67
C LEU A 293 26.43 26.06 -3.70
N GLU A 294 27.66 25.67 -4.00
CA GLU A 294 28.82 26.57 -4.08
C GLU A 294 29.11 27.03 -5.52
N ILE A 295 28.79 26.21 -6.53
CA ILE A 295 29.11 26.47 -7.94
C ILE A 295 27.87 26.28 -8.80
N TYR A 296 26.95 27.24 -8.74
CA TYR A 296 25.79 27.27 -9.62
C TYR A 296 26.19 27.63 -11.06
N LYS A 297 26.04 26.68 -12.00
CA LYS A 297 26.24 26.88 -13.44
C LYS A 297 25.29 25.99 -14.23
N GLY A 298 24.01 26.37 -14.34
CA GLY A 298 23.05 25.54 -15.05
C GLY A 298 21.66 26.15 -15.27
N ASP A 299 20.76 25.29 -15.72
CA ASP A 299 19.34 25.51 -16.08
C ASP A 299 18.36 25.21 -14.93
N LEU A 300 18.86 25.00 -13.71
CA LEU A 300 18.03 24.68 -12.55
C LEU A 300 17.21 25.90 -12.07
N THR A 301 16.05 25.66 -11.48
CA THR A 301 15.21 26.72 -10.90
C THR A 301 15.37 26.74 -9.38
N GLN A 302 14.87 27.77 -8.70
CA GLN A 302 14.85 27.77 -7.23
C GLN A 302 14.05 26.57 -6.69
N ASP A 303 12.91 26.23 -7.31
CA ASP A 303 12.11 25.06 -6.96
C ASP A 303 12.88 23.73 -7.12
N HIS A 304 13.84 23.67 -8.04
CA HIS A 304 14.75 22.52 -8.16
C HIS A 304 15.70 22.44 -6.99
N LEU A 305 16.33 23.57 -6.63
CA LEU A 305 17.26 23.66 -5.51
C LEU A 305 16.55 23.33 -4.19
N ASP A 306 15.40 23.94 -3.94
CA ASP A 306 14.59 23.72 -2.74
C ASP A 306 14.19 22.24 -2.61
N TRP A 307 13.87 21.58 -3.72
CA TRP A 307 13.56 20.15 -3.70
C TRP A 307 14.78 19.29 -3.37
N ILE A 308 15.95 19.59 -3.93
CA ILE A 308 17.22 18.92 -3.58
C ILE A 308 17.54 19.11 -2.10
N PHE A 309 17.28 20.31 -1.55
CA PHE A 309 17.47 20.61 -0.12
C PHE A 309 16.59 19.77 0.81
N MET A 310 15.50 19.20 0.31
CA MET A 310 14.63 18.32 1.07
C MET A 310 15.05 16.85 1.01
N TRP A 311 16.02 16.49 0.16
CA TRP A 311 16.46 15.09 0.04
C TRP A 311 17.22 14.65 1.28
N PRO A 312 16.86 13.51 1.90
CA PRO A 312 17.57 13.03 3.07
C PRO A 312 18.97 12.55 2.71
N LEU A 313 19.85 12.55 3.71
CA LEU A 313 21.20 11.98 3.59
C LEU A 313 21.22 10.45 3.79
N ARG A 314 20.20 9.93 4.47
CA ARG A 314 20.05 8.53 4.83
C ARG A 314 18.58 8.13 4.73
N PHE A 315 18.34 6.90 4.30
CA PHE A 315 17.03 6.27 4.33
C PHE A 315 17.15 4.95 5.08
N VAL A 316 16.27 4.72 6.06
CA VAL A 316 16.23 3.49 6.85
C VAL A 316 14.81 2.93 6.79
N GLU A 317 14.69 1.67 6.38
CA GLU A 317 13.43 0.93 6.31
C GLU A 317 13.66 -0.48 6.86
N GLU A 318 13.09 -0.79 8.02
CA GLU A 318 13.33 -2.04 8.76
C GLU A 318 14.84 -2.29 8.97
N ASP A 319 15.37 -3.42 8.47
CA ASP A 319 16.78 -3.80 8.59
C ASP A 319 17.66 -3.26 7.43
N PHE A 320 17.09 -2.41 6.56
CA PHE A 320 17.74 -1.90 5.35
C PHE A 320 18.11 -0.44 5.51
N CYS A 321 19.34 -0.11 5.09
CA CYS A 321 19.85 1.25 5.08
C CYS A 321 20.29 1.65 3.67
N MET A 322 20.03 2.88 3.26
CA MET A 322 20.56 3.48 2.03
C MET A 322 21.27 4.77 2.38
N VAL A 323 22.48 4.92 1.85
CA VAL A 323 23.37 6.06 2.10
C VAL A 323 24.31 6.18 0.91
N HIS A 324 24.69 7.39 0.52
CA HIS A 324 25.55 7.55 -0.65
C HIS A 324 26.96 6.95 -0.43
N SER A 325 27.54 7.14 0.76
CA SER A 325 28.93 6.75 1.11
C SER A 325 29.03 6.09 2.50
N TRP A 326 29.49 6.82 3.53
CA TRP A 326 29.81 6.32 4.87
C TRP A 326 28.66 6.55 5.86
N LEU A 327 28.46 5.59 6.77
CA LEU A 327 27.60 5.75 7.95
C LEU A 327 28.45 6.17 9.15
N GLY A 328 28.40 7.46 9.50
CA GLY A 328 29.14 8.05 10.61
C GLY A 328 28.33 8.12 11.92
N ASP A 329 28.97 8.59 12.99
CA ASP A 329 28.32 8.83 14.28
C ASP A 329 27.44 10.10 14.20
N GLY A 330 26.12 9.93 14.11
CA GLY A 330 25.11 11.01 14.03
C GLY A 330 24.77 11.50 12.61
N ASP A 331 24.30 12.75 12.49
CA ASP A 331 23.81 13.35 11.22
C ASP A 331 24.94 13.79 10.24
N ARG A 332 26.19 13.38 10.46
CA ARG A 332 27.33 13.73 9.61
C ARG A 332 27.66 12.60 8.66
N VAL A 333 27.37 12.78 7.37
CA VAL A 333 27.83 11.88 6.31
C VAL A 333 29.26 12.25 5.93
N ASP A 334 30.18 11.30 6.06
CA ASP A 334 31.51 11.37 5.46
C ASP A 334 31.42 10.81 4.03
N PHE A 335 31.88 11.58 3.05
CA PHE A 335 31.86 11.18 1.64
C PHE A 335 33.11 10.40 1.21
N GLN A 336 33.85 9.84 2.17
CA GLN A 336 34.93 8.89 1.87
C GLN A 336 34.43 7.64 1.14
N ARG A 337 35.20 7.23 0.12
CA ARG A 337 34.98 5.95 -0.57
C ARG A 337 35.33 4.78 0.34
N LEU A 338 34.44 3.79 0.36
CA LEU A 338 34.57 2.55 1.11
C LEU A 338 35.38 1.51 0.31
N GLU A 339 36.69 1.70 0.24
CA GLU A 339 37.57 0.88 -0.61
C GLU A 339 38.42 -0.14 0.17
N SER A 340 38.48 -0.02 1.50
CA SER A 340 39.35 -0.86 2.32
C SER A 340 38.60 -1.70 3.35
N LYS A 341 39.13 -2.89 3.64
CA LYS A 341 38.62 -3.78 4.69
C LYS A 341 38.47 -3.09 6.07
N PRO A 342 39.45 -2.31 6.57
CA PRO A 342 39.32 -1.66 7.87
C PRO A 342 38.18 -0.64 7.92
N GLN A 343 37.99 0.13 6.85
CA GLN A 343 36.87 1.06 6.69
C GLN A 343 35.53 0.32 6.78
N VAL A 344 35.35 -0.73 6.00
CA VAL A 344 34.11 -1.51 6.00
C VAL A 344 33.87 -2.22 7.34
N ALA A 345 34.93 -2.74 7.97
CA ALA A 345 34.82 -3.36 9.29
C ALA A 345 34.36 -2.35 10.36
N ALA A 346 34.87 -1.12 10.31
CA ALA A 346 34.44 -0.05 11.20
C ALA A 346 32.98 0.34 10.96
N MET A 347 32.52 0.39 9.69
CA MET A 347 31.11 0.63 9.36
C MET A 347 30.19 -0.47 9.89
N PHE A 348 30.55 -1.75 9.73
CA PHE A 348 29.80 -2.86 10.33
C PHE A 348 29.81 -2.79 11.87
N ALA A 349 30.88 -2.30 12.50
CA ALA A 349 30.95 -2.17 13.95
C ALA A 349 30.12 -1.00 14.50
N ALA A 350 30.00 0.10 13.73
CA ALA A 350 29.35 1.34 14.17
C ALA A 350 27.81 1.28 14.08
N GLU A 351 27.28 0.49 13.16
CA GLU A 351 25.84 0.49 12.84
C GLU A 351 25.24 -0.90 12.92
N GLU A 352 23.97 -1.00 13.30
CA GLU A 352 23.20 -2.24 13.30
C GLU A 352 22.22 -2.25 12.11
N PHE A 353 22.74 -2.53 10.90
CA PHE A 353 21.93 -2.82 9.70
C PHE A 353 22.15 -4.25 9.24
N ARG A 354 21.13 -4.89 8.67
CA ARG A 354 21.33 -6.18 7.98
C ARG A 354 21.87 -5.98 6.57
N VAL A 355 21.34 -5.00 5.85
CA VAL A 355 21.78 -4.66 4.49
C VAL A 355 21.91 -3.15 4.35
N ALA A 356 23.04 -2.68 3.84
CA ALA A 356 23.26 -1.28 3.45
C ALA A 356 23.50 -1.18 1.94
N PHE A 357 22.92 -0.18 1.28
CA PHE A 357 23.11 0.15 -0.13
C PHE A 357 23.90 1.46 -0.27
N VAL A 358 24.96 1.46 -1.09
CA VAL A 358 25.89 2.58 -1.30
C VAL A 358 26.22 2.83 -2.77
N GLY A 359 26.51 4.08 -3.14
CA GLY A 359 26.74 4.49 -4.54
C GLY A 359 28.13 5.05 -4.86
N HIS A 360 28.85 5.58 -3.88
CA HIS A 360 29.99 6.46 -4.11
C HIS A 360 31.31 5.78 -4.58
N SER A 361 31.46 4.45 -4.42
CA SER A 361 32.73 3.78 -4.76
C SER A 361 32.85 3.40 -6.25
N HIS A 362 31.73 3.45 -6.98
CA HIS A 362 31.61 3.07 -8.41
C HIS A 362 32.11 1.64 -8.70
N SER A 363 32.22 0.81 -7.66
CA SER A 363 32.80 -0.52 -7.70
C SER A 363 31.68 -1.52 -7.39
N PRO A 364 30.84 -1.89 -8.37
CA PRO A 364 29.68 -2.71 -8.12
C PRO A 364 30.10 -4.08 -7.56
N GLY A 365 29.42 -4.49 -6.50
CA GLY A 365 29.76 -5.66 -5.72
C GLY A 365 29.21 -5.53 -4.32
N TYR A 366 29.66 -6.40 -3.43
CA TYR A 366 29.26 -6.30 -2.05
C TYR A 366 30.32 -6.79 -1.08
N TRP A 367 30.30 -6.19 0.11
CA TRP A 367 30.94 -6.73 1.28
C TRP A 367 29.95 -7.59 2.06
N GLN A 368 30.42 -8.70 2.62
CA GLN A 368 29.67 -9.52 3.56
C GLN A 368 30.44 -9.74 4.86
N GLN A 369 29.70 -9.80 5.97
CA GLN A 369 30.23 -10.13 7.28
C GLN A 369 29.29 -11.12 8.00
N GLU A 370 29.81 -12.29 8.34
CA GLU A 370 29.11 -13.28 9.18
C GLU A 370 29.63 -13.20 10.62
N ASN A 371 28.75 -13.18 11.61
CA ASN A 371 29.10 -13.34 13.04
C ASN A 371 30.27 -12.47 13.55
N ARG A 372 30.37 -11.20 13.09
CA ARG A 372 31.46 -10.26 13.43
C ARG A 372 32.87 -10.69 13.00
N GLN A 373 32.99 -11.60 12.02
CA GLN A 373 34.26 -11.92 11.37
C GLN A 373 34.78 -10.75 10.52
N GLU A 374 35.98 -10.88 9.95
CA GLU A 374 36.46 -9.87 9.00
C GLU A 374 35.57 -9.81 7.75
N PRO A 375 35.24 -8.61 7.23
CA PRO A 375 34.45 -8.49 6.03
C PRO A 375 35.23 -8.96 4.79
N SER A 376 34.51 -9.58 3.86
CA SER A 376 35.04 -10.06 2.58
C SER A 376 34.35 -9.36 1.42
N TRP A 377 35.09 -9.07 0.34
CA TRP A 377 34.61 -8.39 -0.85
C TRP A 377 34.33 -9.39 -1.98
N ILE A 378 33.18 -9.23 -2.63
CA ILE A 378 32.79 -9.99 -3.81
C ILE A 378 32.43 -8.98 -4.93
N PRO A 379 33.20 -8.93 -6.03
CA PRO A 379 32.86 -8.06 -7.16
C PRO A 379 31.61 -8.56 -7.88
N ALA A 380 30.78 -7.65 -8.38
CA ALA A 380 29.57 -8.01 -9.12
C ALA A 380 29.84 -8.30 -10.60
N THR A 381 29.05 -9.22 -11.14
CA THR A 381 28.83 -9.38 -12.59
C THR A 381 27.35 -9.15 -12.92
N PRO A 382 26.95 -8.88 -14.17
CA PRO A 382 25.54 -8.71 -14.55
C PRO A 382 24.65 -9.95 -14.29
N GLU A 383 25.26 -11.13 -14.15
CA GLU A 383 24.60 -12.40 -13.85
C GLU A 383 24.56 -12.71 -12.36
N LEU A 384 25.33 -11.99 -11.53
CA LEU A 384 25.41 -12.25 -10.10
C LEU A 384 24.06 -11.98 -9.42
N ARG A 385 23.55 -13.02 -8.75
CA ARG A 385 22.47 -12.93 -7.78
C ARG A 385 23.02 -13.21 -6.40
N LEU A 386 22.91 -12.22 -5.51
CA LEU A 386 23.09 -12.41 -4.08
C LEU A 386 21.74 -12.79 -3.47
N GLU A 387 21.69 -13.88 -2.73
CA GLU A 387 20.54 -14.25 -1.89
C GLU A 387 20.84 -13.95 -0.43
N TRP A 388 19.83 -13.55 0.34
CA TRP A 388 20.03 -13.18 1.73
C TRP A 388 20.26 -14.39 2.62
N GLU A 389 21.48 -14.53 3.14
CA GLU A 389 21.78 -15.56 4.14
C GLU A 389 21.43 -15.10 5.57
N PRO A 390 20.87 -15.98 6.44
CA PRO A 390 20.64 -15.68 7.84
C PRO A 390 21.95 -15.39 8.60
N GLY A 391 21.98 -14.36 9.44
CA GLY A 391 23.15 -14.03 10.27
C GLY A 391 24.30 -13.33 9.52
N VAL A 392 24.16 -13.13 8.22
CA VAL A 392 25.11 -12.39 7.39
C VAL A 392 24.61 -10.96 7.18
N ARG A 393 25.53 -10.01 7.29
CA ARG A 393 25.30 -8.60 7.01
C ARG A 393 25.97 -8.21 5.70
N TYR A 394 25.32 -7.32 4.95
CA TYR A 394 25.75 -6.95 3.61
C TYR A 394 25.89 -5.44 3.45
N LEU A 395 26.93 -5.02 2.73
CA LEU A 395 27.10 -3.67 2.22
C LEU A 395 27.21 -3.78 0.70
N ILE A 396 26.17 -3.37 -0.01
CA ILE A 396 25.96 -3.50 -1.45
C ILE A 396 26.36 -2.19 -2.12
N ASP A 397 27.37 -2.24 -2.99
CA ASP A 397 27.67 -1.13 -3.90
C ASP A 397 26.89 -1.28 -5.20
N LEU A 398 26.15 -0.24 -5.57
CA LEU A 398 25.26 -0.27 -6.73
C LEU A 398 26.00 -0.13 -8.07
N GLY A 399 27.22 0.40 -8.06
CA GLY A 399 27.92 0.94 -9.22
C GLY A 399 27.51 2.39 -9.51
N SER A 400 27.75 2.85 -10.75
CA SER A 400 27.37 4.19 -11.18
C SER A 400 26.57 4.15 -12.48
N LEU A 401 25.40 4.77 -12.45
CA LEU A 401 24.52 4.88 -13.62
C LEU A 401 24.97 5.99 -14.58
N GLY A 402 25.77 6.96 -14.12
CA GLY A 402 26.23 8.10 -14.93
C GLY A 402 27.57 7.88 -15.61
N GLU A 403 28.43 7.03 -15.05
CA GLU A 403 29.77 6.73 -15.57
C GLU A 403 29.73 5.94 -16.90
N PRO A 404 30.77 6.06 -17.76
CA PRO A 404 30.88 5.31 -19.00
C PRO A 404 30.68 3.81 -18.81
N ILE A 405 29.96 3.17 -19.73
CA ILE A 405 29.74 1.71 -19.70
C ILE A 405 31.09 1.02 -19.87
N ARG A 406 31.56 0.35 -18.81
CA ARG A 406 32.61 -0.66 -18.91
C ARG A 406 31.94 -1.99 -19.23
N GLU A 407 32.47 -2.75 -20.20
CA GLU A 407 31.81 -3.96 -20.74
C GLU A 407 31.47 -5.00 -19.66
N ASP A 408 32.18 -5.01 -18.54
CA ASP A 408 32.08 -5.97 -17.45
C ASP A 408 31.40 -5.44 -16.18
N HIS A 409 31.10 -4.13 -16.07
CA HIS A 409 30.56 -3.55 -14.84
C HIS A 409 29.04 -3.29 -14.92
N PRO A 410 28.24 -3.87 -14.00
CA PRO A 410 26.86 -3.46 -13.81
C PRO A 410 26.79 -2.03 -13.22
N ASN A 411 25.64 -1.37 -13.39
CA ASN A 411 25.46 0.05 -13.09
C ASN A 411 24.17 0.39 -12.33
N TYR A 412 23.38 -0.62 -11.95
CA TYR A 412 22.28 -0.49 -11.01
C TYR A 412 21.94 -1.87 -10.43
N VAL A 413 21.08 -1.90 -9.41
CA VAL A 413 20.62 -3.16 -8.82
C VAL A 413 19.11 -3.28 -8.79
N ILE A 414 18.67 -4.53 -8.82
CA ILE A 414 17.29 -4.95 -8.63
C ILE A 414 17.23 -5.66 -7.27
N TRP A 415 16.52 -5.06 -6.33
CA TRP A 415 16.33 -5.55 -4.96
C TRP A 415 14.91 -6.12 -4.79
N ASP A 416 14.81 -7.29 -4.16
CA ASP A 416 13.54 -7.85 -3.66
C ASP A 416 13.74 -8.56 -2.30
N ASP A 417 12.66 -9.13 -1.78
CA ASP A 417 12.64 -9.78 -0.46
C ASP A 417 13.65 -10.93 -0.28
N THR A 418 14.19 -11.49 -1.36
CA THR A 418 15.09 -12.65 -1.34
C THR A 418 16.54 -12.31 -1.63
N GLY A 419 16.81 -11.15 -2.22
CA GLY A 419 18.17 -10.82 -2.63
C GLY A 419 18.31 -9.58 -3.50
N VAL A 420 19.51 -9.46 -4.07
CA VAL A 420 19.89 -8.39 -5.00
C VAL A 420 20.50 -8.99 -6.25
N THR A 421 20.15 -8.42 -7.40
CA THR A 421 20.79 -8.71 -8.69
C THR A 421 21.37 -7.43 -9.27
N TRP A 422 22.64 -7.49 -9.65
CA TRP A 422 23.27 -6.40 -10.38
C TRP A 422 22.90 -6.48 -11.85
N LYS A 423 22.65 -5.32 -12.46
CA LYS A 423 22.23 -5.21 -13.85
C LYS A 423 22.95 -4.07 -14.54
N ARG A 424 22.90 -4.13 -15.86
CA ARG A 424 23.56 -3.19 -16.75
C ARG A 424 22.52 -2.62 -17.72
N LEU A 425 22.53 -1.31 -17.89
CA LEU A 425 21.90 -0.68 -19.05
C LEU A 425 22.74 -0.95 -20.29
N GLU A 426 22.12 -1.53 -21.31
CA GLU A 426 22.73 -1.67 -22.63
C GLU A 426 22.95 -0.28 -23.26
N PRO A 427 24.01 -0.08 -24.05
CA PRO A 427 24.20 1.14 -24.81
C PRO A 427 22.97 1.45 -25.68
N ALA A 428 22.59 2.72 -25.79
CA ALA A 428 21.58 3.12 -26.76
C ALA A 428 22.11 2.82 -28.17
N SER A 429 21.36 2.03 -28.94
CA SER A 429 21.68 1.62 -30.32
C SER A 429 21.57 2.77 -31.31
#